data_AF-A0A5K7YPH0-F1
#
_entry.id   AF-A0A5K7YPH0-F1
#
_cell.length_a   1.000
_cell.length_b   1.000
_cell.length_c   1.000
_cell.angle_alpha   90.00
_cell.angle_beta   90.00
_cell.angle_gamma   90.00
#
_symmetry.space_group_name_H-M   'P 1'
#
loop_
_entity.id
_entity.type
_entity.pdbx_description
1 polymer ?
#
loop_
_entity_poly.entity_id
_entity_poly.type
_entity_poly.pdbx_seq_one_letter_code
_entity_poly.pdbx_strand_id
1 'polypeptide(L)'
;MATATFNLPTNQLAVESEVIIQQYNEAPLDFLVADYAIEYPFTYPSDDKILLSPYMVYPAHKMKSLLGEWIANLWTSGERIQTYTLLQRLCIHIHQSLSYRVREEPGVQTAEQTLSSATGSCRDFAALFMVAARCLGFAARFVSGYLHAPPSTDNWGATHAWAEVYLPGAGWKGFDPTIGEIAGSDHFAVAVARLPESVPPIAGSFVGTSGSSLNVGVWVTKWP
;
A
#
# COMPACT_ATOMS: atom_id res chain seq x y z
N MET A 1 -8.37 -19.95 -5.52
CA MET A 1 -7.29 -20.63 -4.76
C MET A 1 -7.00 -21.93 -5.46
N ALA A 2 -5.79 -22.09 -6.00
CA ALA A 2 -5.32 -23.36 -6.55
C ALA A 2 -4.34 -23.96 -5.52
N THR A 3 -4.50 -25.24 -5.20
CA THR A 3 -3.59 -25.98 -4.31
C THR A 3 -2.96 -27.09 -5.12
N ALA A 4 -1.63 -27.07 -5.23
CA ALA A 4 -0.85 -28.14 -5.82
C ALA A 4 -0.17 -28.95 -4.71
N THR A 5 -0.12 -30.27 -4.84
CA THR A 5 0.57 -31.16 -3.90
C THR A 5 1.39 -32.17 -4.70
N PHE A 6 2.65 -32.34 -4.33
CA PHE A 6 3.59 -33.22 -5.02
C PHE A 6 3.98 -34.36 -4.08
N ASN A 7 3.84 -35.60 -4.54
CA ASN A 7 4.07 -36.80 -3.72
C ASN A 7 5.50 -37.36 -3.85
N LEU A 8 6.31 -36.79 -4.75
CA LEU A 8 7.69 -37.18 -4.98
C LEU A 8 8.61 -35.97 -4.79
N PRO A 9 9.87 -36.18 -4.35
CA PRO A 9 10.87 -35.13 -4.34
C PRO A 9 10.99 -34.48 -5.73
N THR A 10 11.02 -33.16 -5.77
CA THR A 10 11.25 -32.38 -7.00
C THR A 10 12.51 -31.55 -6.83
N ASN A 11 13.19 -31.22 -7.92
CA ASN A 11 14.37 -30.36 -7.91
C ASN A 11 14.03 -28.88 -8.18
N GLN A 12 12.81 -28.57 -8.61
CA GLN A 12 12.38 -27.22 -8.95
C GLN A 12 10.86 -27.08 -8.85
N LEU A 13 10.40 -25.94 -8.30
CA LEU A 13 9.04 -25.45 -8.42
C LEU A 13 9.06 -24.13 -9.19
N ALA A 14 8.32 -24.05 -10.29
CA ALA A 14 8.13 -22.81 -11.05
C ALA A 14 6.66 -22.39 -10.99
N VAL A 15 6.42 -21.11 -10.71
CA VAL A 15 5.09 -20.49 -10.75
C VAL A 15 5.18 -19.33 -11.72
N GLU A 16 4.50 -19.46 -12.86
CA GLU A 16 4.46 -18.45 -13.92
C GLU A 16 3.02 -17.92 -14.04
N SER A 17 2.89 -16.60 -14.17
CA SER A 17 1.61 -15.92 -14.32
C SER A 17 1.75 -14.78 -15.31
N GLU A 18 0.85 -14.73 -16.29
CA GLU A 18 0.76 -13.65 -17.26
C GLU A 18 -0.63 -13.00 -17.15
N VAL A 19 -0.67 -11.67 -17.15
CA VAL A 19 -1.92 -10.91 -17.07
C VAL A 19 -1.85 -9.72 -18.01
N ILE A 20 -2.93 -9.49 -18.76
CA ILE A 20 -3.11 -8.30 -19.59
C ILE A 20 -4.10 -7.40 -18.86
N ILE A 21 -3.66 -6.18 -18.51
CA ILE A 21 -4.46 -5.21 -17.78
C ILE A 21 -4.69 -3.99 -18.68
N GLN A 22 -5.96 -3.61 -18.83
CA GLN A 22 -6.33 -2.35 -19.46
C GLN A 22 -6.65 -1.32 -18.39
N GLN A 23 -5.92 -0.20 -18.40
CA GLN A 23 -6.06 0.88 -17.43
C GLN A 23 -6.71 2.10 -18.08
N TYR A 24 -7.76 2.62 -17.44
CA TYR A 24 -8.55 3.77 -17.93
C TYR A 24 -8.26 5.07 -17.15
N ASN A 25 -7.43 5.01 -16.11
CA ASN A 25 -7.09 6.16 -15.29
C ASN A 25 -5.85 6.87 -15.87
N GLU A 26 -6.09 7.80 -16.80
CA GLU A 26 -5.02 8.57 -17.47
C GLU A 26 -4.65 9.85 -16.70
N ALA A 27 -5.54 10.35 -15.83
CA ALA A 27 -5.35 11.59 -15.07
C ALA A 27 -5.65 11.36 -13.57
N PRO A 28 -4.69 10.81 -12.79
CA PRO A 28 -4.93 10.41 -11.40
C PRO A 28 -5.37 11.57 -10.48
N LEU A 29 -4.99 12.79 -10.85
CA LEU A 29 -5.31 14.05 -10.16
C LEU A 29 -6.62 14.70 -10.62
N ASP A 30 -7.25 14.22 -11.70
CA ASP A 30 -8.54 14.73 -12.17
C ASP A 30 -9.68 14.01 -11.45
N PHE A 31 -10.09 14.56 -10.31
CA PHE A 31 -11.20 14.04 -9.52
C PHE A 31 -11.86 15.13 -8.70
N LEU A 32 -13.12 14.87 -8.33
CA LEU A 32 -13.89 15.76 -7.48
C LEU A 32 -14.13 15.09 -6.13
N VAL A 33 -13.76 15.78 -5.06
CA VAL A 33 -14.14 15.40 -3.69
C VAL A 33 -15.49 16.04 -3.38
N ALA A 34 -16.39 15.30 -2.73
CA ALA A 34 -17.69 15.82 -2.32
C ALA A 34 -17.50 17.05 -1.41
N ASP A 35 -18.37 18.06 -1.56
CA ASP A 35 -18.23 19.37 -0.92
C ASP A 35 -17.94 19.31 0.59
N TYR A 36 -18.62 18.41 1.30
CA TYR A 36 -18.47 18.24 2.76
C TYR A 36 -17.12 17.63 3.18
N ALA A 37 -16.38 17.04 2.23
CA ALA A 37 -15.12 16.33 2.44
C ALA A 37 -13.92 17.03 1.78
N ILE A 38 -14.11 18.19 1.14
CA ILE A 38 -13.03 19.00 0.56
C ILE A 38 -12.03 19.40 1.66
N GLU A 39 -12.52 19.83 2.81
CA GLU A 39 -11.72 20.19 3.99
C GLU A 39 -11.76 19.08 5.05
N TYR A 40 -10.63 18.83 5.69
CA TYR A 40 -10.49 18.02 6.88
C TYR A 40 -10.43 18.94 8.13
N PRO A 41 -11.05 18.55 9.26
CA PRO A 41 -11.78 17.30 9.49
C PRO A 41 -13.20 17.30 8.90
N PHE A 42 -13.57 16.17 8.29
CA PHE A 42 -14.96 15.86 7.93
C PHE A 42 -15.39 14.53 8.56
N THR A 43 -16.67 14.21 8.42
CA THR A 43 -17.23 12.94 8.88
C THR A 43 -17.97 12.24 7.75
N TYR A 44 -17.68 10.96 7.52
CA TYR A 44 -18.47 10.14 6.60
C TYR A 44 -19.95 10.08 7.03
N PRO A 45 -20.90 10.15 6.08
CA PRO A 45 -22.31 9.84 6.34
C PRO A 45 -22.49 8.49 7.04
N SER A 46 -23.59 8.30 7.77
CA SER A 46 -23.85 7.05 8.51
C SER A 46 -23.77 5.81 7.64
N ASP A 47 -24.33 5.88 6.43
CA ASP A 47 -24.43 4.75 5.53
C ASP A 47 -23.05 4.38 4.96
N ASP A 48 -22.27 5.38 4.57
CA ASP A 48 -20.87 5.22 4.17
C ASP A 48 -20.04 4.63 5.31
N LYS A 49 -20.21 5.09 6.55
CA LYS A 49 -19.48 4.55 7.71
C LYS A 49 -19.72 3.06 7.89
N ILE A 50 -20.95 2.58 7.67
CA ILE A 50 -21.25 1.14 7.79
C ILE A 50 -20.42 0.36 6.77
N LEU A 51 -20.46 0.78 5.50
CA LEU A 51 -19.74 0.13 4.41
C LEU A 51 -18.21 0.22 4.56
N LEU A 52 -17.72 1.35 5.04
CA LEU A 52 -16.30 1.64 5.18
C LEU A 52 -15.70 1.15 6.50
N SER A 53 -16.54 0.78 7.48
CA SER A 53 -16.09 0.42 8.83
C SER A 53 -14.95 -0.62 8.86
N PRO A 54 -14.90 -1.66 8.01
CA PRO A 54 -13.78 -2.59 8.03
C PRO A 54 -12.44 -1.92 7.68
N TYR A 55 -12.46 -0.90 6.83
CA TYR A 55 -11.29 -0.17 6.35
C TYR A 55 -10.86 1.00 7.24
N MET A 56 -11.63 1.30 8.30
CA MET A 56 -11.34 2.38 9.25
C MET A 56 -10.71 1.88 10.55
N VAL A 57 -10.74 0.56 10.81
CA VAL A 57 -10.20 -0.02 12.05
C VAL A 57 -8.67 -0.04 12.02
N TYR A 58 -8.04 0.57 13.02
CA TYR A 58 -6.60 0.54 13.27
C TYR A 58 -6.26 -0.16 14.61
N PRO A 59 -5.02 -0.66 14.80
CA PRO A 59 -4.63 -1.39 16.01
C PRO A 59 -4.60 -0.52 17.27
N ALA A 60 -4.68 -1.17 18.44
CA ALA A 60 -4.77 -0.71 19.84
C ALA A 60 -4.35 0.73 20.25
N HIS A 61 -4.86 1.18 21.40
CA HIS A 61 -4.66 2.51 22.01
C HIS A 61 -3.21 3.02 22.05
N LYS A 62 -2.21 2.14 22.25
CA LYS A 62 -0.78 2.52 22.28
C LYS A 62 -0.28 3.05 20.93
N MET A 63 -0.67 2.39 19.84
CA MET A 63 -0.36 2.80 18.46
C MET A 63 -0.95 4.19 18.17
N LYS A 64 -2.14 4.49 18.70
CA LYS A 64 -2.79 5.79 18.56
C LYS A 64 -1.97 6.92 19.18
N SER A 65 -1.26 6.69 20.28
CA SER A 65 -0.42 7.70 20.92
C SER A 65 0.83 8.00 20.08
N LEU A 66 1.56 6.95 19.70
CA LEU A 66 2.79 7.09 18.89
C LEU A 66 2.50 7.74 17.54
N LEU A 67 1.50 7.24 16.82
CA LEU A 67 1.10 7.82 15.55
C LEU A 67 0.46 9.19 15.73
N GLY A 68 -0.26 9.43 16.82
CA GLY A 68 -0.83 10.74 17.13
C GLY A 68 0.24 11.82 17.23
N GLU A 69 1.32 11.55 17.96
CA GLU A 69 2.48 12.46 18.06
C GLU A 69 3.19 12.64 16.72
N TRP A 70 3.38 11.55 15.97
CA TRP A 70 4.02 11.62 14.66
C TRP A 70 3.19 12.39 13.63
N ILE A 71 1.85 12.20 13.63
CA ILE A 71 0.88 12.91 12.79
C ILE A 71 0.75 14.39 13.21
N ALA A 72 0.90 14.71 14.49
CA ALA A 72 0.84 16.09 14.98
C ALA A 72 1.91 17.00 14.35
N ASN A 73 3.00 16.43 13.82
CA ASN A 73 4.00 17.17 13.03
C ASN A 73 3.50 17.56 11.62
N LEU A 74 2.44 16.92 11.12
CA LEU A 74 1.90 17.13 9.77
C LEU A 74 0.65 17.99 9.75
N TRP A 75 -0.12 17.95 10.83
CA TRP A 75 -1.38 18.65 10.98
C TRP A 75 -1.66 18.94 12.45
N THR A 76 -2.06 20.17 12.74
CA THR A 76 -2.44 20.57 14.10
C THR A 76 -3.91 20.25 14.35
N SER A 77 -4.22 19.61 15.47
CA SER A 77 -5.61 19.28 15.82
C SER A 77 -6.52 20.52 15.82
N GLY A 78 -7.57 20.48 15.00
CA GLY A 78 -8.53 21.58 14.83
C GLY A 78 -8.21 22.56 13.69
N GLU A 79 -7.05 22.45 13.06
CA GLU A 79 -6.72 23.18 11.83
C GLU A 79 -7.58 22.66 10.66
N ARG A 80 -8.07 23.56 9.81
CA ARG A 80 -8.68 23.18 8.54
C ARG A 80 -7.61 23.07 7.46
N ILE A 81 -7.65 21.99 6.71
CA ILE A 81 -6.76 21.73 5.58
C ILE A 81 -7.54 21.01 4.49
N GLN A 82 -7.21 21.23 3.23
CA GLN A 82 -7.78 20.41 2.16
C GLN A 82 -7.45 18.93 2.41
N THR A 83 -8.46 18.05 2.41
CA THR A 83 -8.33 16.61 2.72
C THR A 83 -7.22 15.95 1.92
N TYR A 84 -7.22 16.19 0.60
CA TYR A 84 -6.21 15.63 -0.29
C TYR A 84 -4.80 16.08 0.10
N THR A 85 -4.62 17.36 0.39
CA THR A 85 -3.34 17.95 0.80
C THR A 85 -2.82 17.33 2.09
N LEU A 86 -3.69 17.00 3.05
CA LEU A 86 -3.28 16.28 4.26
C LEU A 86 -2.72 14.88 3.95
N LEU A 87 -3.43 14.11 3.12
CA LEU A 87 -2.99 12.77 2.71
C LEU A 87 -1.71 12.83 1.87
N GLN A 88 -1.58 13.84 1.00
CA GLN A 88 -0.37 14.08 0.23
C GLN A 88 0.82 14.42 1.14
N ARG A 89 0.64 15.29 2.14
CA ARG A 89 1.68 15.59 3.15
C ARG A 89 2.11 14.33 3.90
N LEU A 90 1.16 13.50 4.30
CA LEU A 90 1.46 12.21 4.95
C LEU A 90 2.29 11.30 4.04
N CYS A 91 1.92 11.20 2.76
CA CYS A 91 2.62 10.39 1.77
C CYS A 91 4.07 10.86 1.58
N ILE A 92 4.24 12.17 1.35
CA ILE A 92 5.55 12.81 1.17
C ILE A 92 6.40 12.68 2.43
N HIS A 93 5.81 12.85 3.61
CA HIS A 93 6.55 12.76 4.88
C HIS A 93 7.13 11.37 5.10
N ILE A 94 6.39 10.30 4.81
CA ILE A 94 6.93 8.93 4.89
C ILE A 94 8.11 8.78 3.93
N HIS A 95 7.96 9.22 2.68
CA HIS A 95 9.00 9.14 1.67
C HIS A 95 10.29 9.89 2.08
N GLN A 96 10.14 11.08 2.67
CA GLN A 96 11.27 11.95 3.02
C GLN A 96 11.92 11.61 4.36
N SER A 97 11.16 11.07 5.31
CA SER A 97 11.65 10.83 6.68
C SER A 97 12.21 9.43 6.93
N LEU A 98 11.87 8.45 6.07
CA LEU A 98 12.27 7.06 6.23
C LEU A 98 13.17 6.59 5.08
N SER A 99 14.10 5.67 5.36
CA SER A 99 14.99 5.11 4.33
C SER A 99 14.44 3.82 3.74
N TYR A 100 14.26 3.80 2.41
CA TYR A 100 13.85 2.60 1.70
C TYR A 100 14.92 1.50 1.78
N ARG A 101 14.49 0.26 2.03
CA ARG A 101 15.34 -0.95 1.97
C ARG A 101 14.56 -2.09 1.36
N VAL A 102 15.18 -2.80 0.41
CA VAL A 102 14.70 -4.10 -0.04
C VAL A 102 14.80 -5.08 1.12
N ARG A 103 13.76 -5.90 1.29
CA ARG A 103 13.65 -6.84 2.40
C ARG A 103 13.22 -8.21 1.92
N GLU A 104 14.03 -9.20 2.23
CA GLU A 104 13.76 -10.62 1.93
C GLU A 104 12.92 -11.29 3.04
N GLU A 105 12.84 -10.70 4.24
CA GLU A 105 12.08 -11.34 5.31
C GLU A 105 10.58 -11.40 4.96
N PRO A 106 9.87 -12.48 5.35
CA PRO A 106 8.45 -12.59 5.09
C PRO A 106 7.63 -11.58 5.91
N GLY A 107 6.45 -11.24 5.40
CA GLY A 107 5.47 -10.39 6.07
C GLY A 107 5.74 -8.89 5.94
N VAL A 108 4.94 -8.11 6.66
CA VAL A 108 5.00 -6.64 6.64
C VAL A 108 5.34 -6.17 8.05
N GLN A 109 6.22 -5.17 8.16
CA GLN A 109 6.48 -4.50 9.44
C GLN A 109 5.21 -3.83 9.95
N THR A 110 5.05 -3.82 11.27
CA THR A 110 4.06 -2.95 11.89
C THR A 110 4.46 -1.49 11.73
N ALA A 111 3.49 -0.57 11.76
CA ALA A 111 3.76 0.87 11.76
C ALA A 111 4.75 1.29 12.87
N GLU A 112 4.67 0.68 14.05
CA GLU A 112 5.62 0.85 15.16
C GLU A 112 7.05 0.44 14.77
N GLN A 113 7.22 -0.71 14.13
CA GLN A 113 8.53 -1.21 13.71
C GLN A 113 9.15 -0.32 12.62
N THR A 114 8.35 0.09 11.64
CA THR A 114 8.80 0.98 10.55
C THR A 114 9.21 2.35 11.09
N LEU A 115 8.43 2.94 12.01
CA LEU A 115 8.81 4.20 12.66
C LEU A 115 10.03 4.07 13.57
N SER A 116 10.12 2.99 14.36
CA SER A 116 11.24 2.80 15.29
C SER A 116 12.56 2.52 14.58
N SER A 117 12.52 1.80 13.46
CA SER A 117 13.73 1.51 12.66
C SER A 117 14.09 2.62 11.69
N ALA A 118 13.16 3.53 11.39
CA ALA A 118 13.26 4.54 10.34
C ALA A 118 13.59 3.95 8.94
N THR A 119 13.27 2.68 8.71
CA THR A 119 13.54 1.97 7.46
C THR A 119 12.40 1.04 7.09
N GLY A 120 12.22 0.76 5.79
CA GLY A 120 11.20 -0.19 5.33
C GLY A 120 11.21 -0.41 3.82
N SER A 121 10.52 -1.47 3.39
CA SER A 121 10.22 -1.76 1.99
C SER A 121 8.89 -1.11 1.56
N CYS A 122 8.51 -1.22 0.27
CA CYS A 122 7.27 -0.61 -0.24
C CYS A 122 6.01 -1.06 0.53
N ARG A 123 5.93 -2.36 0.86
CA ARG A 123 4.86 -2.92 1.69
C ARG A 123 4.83 -2.37 3.11
N ASP A 124 5.99 -2.07 3.70
CA ASP A 124 6.09 -1.52 5.05
C ASP A 124 5.61 -0.06 5.07
N PHE A 125 6.03 0.73 4.08
CA PHE A 125 5.59 2.13 3.94
C PHE A 125 4.10 2.23 3.63
N ALA A 126 3.58 1.38 2.74
CA ALA A 126 2.14 1.30 2.44
C ALA A 126 1.32 0.95 3.69
N ALA A 127 1.78 0.01 4.52
CA ALA A 127 1.13 -0.34 5.77
C ALA A 127 1.16 0.80 6.79
N LEU A 128 2.31 1.49 6.95
CA LEU A 128 2.42 2.67 7.80
C LEU A 128 1.45 3.77 7.37
N PHE A 129 1.43 4.13 6.08
CA PHE A 129 0.51 5.12 5.53
C PHE A 129 -0.95 4.74 5.82
N MET A 130 -1.33 3.48 5.54
CA MET A 130 -2.68 2.98 5.76
C MET A 130 -3.10 3.11 7.23
N VAL A 131 -2.24 2.72 8.17
CA VAL A 131 -2.54 2.84 9.61
C VAL A 131 -2.64 4.31 10.03
N ALA A 132 -1.73 5.17 9.57
CA ALA A 132 -1.77 6.60 9.86
C ALA A 132 -3.05 7.29 9.32
N ALA A 133 -3.45 6.97 8.08
CA ALA A 133 -4.71 7.44 7.51
C ALA A 133 -5.93 6.99 8.32
N ARG A 134 -5.93 5.74 8.82
CA ARG A 134 -6.99 5.24 9.71
C ARG A 134 -7.01 5.95 11.06
N CYS A 135 -5.85 6.32 11.61
CA CYS A 135 -5.77 7.13 12.84
C CYS A 135 -6.37 8.53 12.66
N LEU A 136 -6.25 9.10 11.45
CA LEU A 136 -6.93 10.34 11.04
C LEU A 136 -8.42 10.14 10.73
N GLY A 137 -8.96 8.93 10.89
CA GLY A 137 -10.37 8.63 10.68
C GLY A 137 -10.75 8.37 9.22
N PHE A 138 -9.78 8.18 8.31
CA PHE A 138 -10.06 7.80 6.93
C PHE A 138 -10.23 6.30 6.77
N ALA A 139 -11.03 5.89 5.78
CA ALA A 139 -11.08 4.51 5.34
C ALA A 139 -9.91 4.27 4.37
N ALA A 140 -9.04 3.33 4.72
CA ALA A 140 -7.85 3.02 3.94
C ALA A 140 -7.71 1.51 3.70
N ARG A 141 -7.16 1.11 2.54
CA ARG A 141 -6.91 -0.28 2.17
C ARG A 141 -5.52 -0.45 1.57
N PHE A 142 -4.97 -1.64 1.71
CA PHE A 142 -3.69 -2.02 1.16
C PHE A 142 -3.86 -2.50 -0.28
N VAL A 143 -2.95 -2.11 -1.17
CA VAL A 143 -2.92 -2.55 -2.56
C VAL A 143 -1.62 -3.29 -2.82
N SER A 144 -1.73 -4.48 -3.42
CA SER A 144 -0.61 -5.23 -3.99
C SER A 144 -0.76 -5.26 -5.51
N GLY A 145 0.33 -4.99 -6.20
CA GLY A 145 0.32 -4.91 -7.65
C GLY A 145 1.72 -4.76 -8.24
N TYR A 146 1.79 -4.05 -9.35
CA TYR A 146 3.03 -3.81 -10.07
C TYR A 146 3.21 -2.32 -10.37
N LEU A 147 4.46 -1.87 -10.40
CA LEU A 147 4.82 -0.53 -10.84
C LEU A 147 5.59 -0.64 -12.15
N HIS A 148 5.09 0.01 -13.20
CA HIS A 148 5.85 0.18 -14.43
C HIS A 148 6.90 1.26 -14.20
N ALA A 149 8.14 0.84 -14.02
CA ALA A 149 9.30 1.72 -13.97
C ALA A 149 10.17 1.49 -15.21
N PRO A 150 10.86 2.53 -15.73
CA PRO A 150 11.89 2.33 -16.75
C PRO A 150 12.92 1.31 -16.25
N PRO A 151 13.43 0.41 -17.10
CA PRO A 151 14.42 -0.57 -16.69
C PRO A 151 15.66 0.14 -16.14
N SER A 152 16.01 -0.15 -14.89
CA SER A 152 17.30 0.22 -14.30
C SER A 152 18.10 -1.03 -13.98
N THR A 153 19.42 -0.89 -13.81
CA THR A 153 20.32 -2.04 -13.52
C THR A 153 19.87 -2.88 -12.32
N ASP A 154 19.09 -2.28 -11.41
CA ASP A 154 18.62 -2.90 -10.17
C ASP A 154 17.08 -3.03 -10.09
N ASN A 155 16.32 -2.62 -11.11
CA ASN A 155 14.86 -2.57 -11.05
C ASN A 155 14.21 -2.96 -12.39
N TRP A 156 13.71 -4.19 -12.47
CA TRP A 156 13.20 -4.81 -13.70
C TRP A 156 11.66 -4.76 -13.83
N GLY A 157 11.00 -3.93 -13.03
CA GLY A 157 9.56 -4.02 -12.78
C GLY A 157 9.37 -4.85 -11.52
N ALA A 158 9.02 -4.19 -10.42
CA ALA A 158 8.93 -4.83 -9.12
C ALA A 158 7.46 -5.09 -8.78
N THR A 159 7.19 -6.23 -8.13
CA THR A 159 6.04 -6.29 -7.23
C THR A 159 6.07 -5.05 -6.35
N HIS A 160 4.95 -4.34 -6.30
CA HIS A 160 4.86 -3.08 -5.59
C HIS A 160 3.64 -3.06 -4.70
N ALA A 161 3.69 -2.18 -3.70
CA ALA A 161 2.60 -2.00 -2.77
C ALA A 161 2.43 -0.52 -2.45
N TRP A 162 1.17 -0.10 -2.34
CA TRP A 162 0.76 1.23 -1.95
C TRP A 162 -0.54 1.15 -1.15
N ALA A 163 -1.05 2.28 -0.70
CA ALA A 163 -2.32 2.33 0.03
C ALA A 163 -3.35 3.15 -0.74
N GLU A 164 -4.61 2.80 -0.63
CA GLU A 164 -5.72 3.60 -1.14
C GLU A 164 -6.55 4.16 0.01
N VAL A 165 -7.02 5.40 -0.15
CA VAL A 165 -7.94 6.06 0.77
C VAL A 165 -9.23 6.37 0.05
N TYR A 166 -10.36 6.07 0.69
CA TYR A 166 -11.66 6.45 0.14
C TYR A 166 -11.92 7.93 0.39
N LEU A 167 -12.04 8.70 -0.68
CA LEU A 167 -12.42 10.10 -0.67
C LEU A 167 -13.84 10.22 -1.22
N PRO A 168 -14.82 10.73 -0.45
CA PRO A 168 -16.19 10.89 -0.95
C PRO A 168 -16.22 11.69 -2.26
N GLY A 169 -17.01 11.26 -3.23
CA GLY A 169 -17.02 11.82 -4.59
C GLY A 169 -15.92 11.25 -5.51
N ALA A 170 -14.69 11.15 -5.02
CA ALA A 170 -13.53 10.70 -5.81
C ALA A 170 -13.30 9.18 -5.79
N GLY A 171 -13.93 8.46 -4.85
CA GLY A 171 -13.75 7.02 -4.65
C GLY A 171 -12.41 6.68 -3.99
N TRP A 172 -11.89 5.50 -4.27
CA TRP A 172 -10.58 5.06 -3.76
C TRP A 172 -9.45 5.72 -4.55
N LYS A 173 -8.59 6.46 -3.85
CA LYS A 173 -7.41 7.13 -4.44
C LYS A 173 -6.13 6.56 -3.84
N GLY A 174 -5.19 6.18 -4.69
CA GLY A 174 -3.94 5.55 -4.29
C GLY A 174 -2.86 6.56 -3.91
N PHE A 175 -2.10 6.26 -2.88
CA PHE A 175 -0.97 7.04 -2.37
C PHE A 175 0.21 6.10 -2.20
N ASP A 176 1.33 6.43 -2.85
CA ASP A 176 2.54 5.64 -2.84
C ASP A 176 3.64 6.33 -2.02
N PRO A 177 3.75 6.00 -0.72
CA PRO A 177 4.77 6.58 0.15
C PRO A 177 6.19 6.11 -0.18
N THR A 178 6.36 5.14 -1.09
CA THR A 178 7.69 4.74 -1.56
C THR A 178 8.31 5.82 -2.43
N ILE A 179 7.51 6.46 -3.27
CA ILE A 179 7.95 7.53 -4.19
C ILE A 179 7.42 8.92 -3.80
N GLY A 180 6.53 8.99 -2.81
CA GLY A 180 5.98 10.25 -2.30
C GLY A 180 4.88 10.87 -3.17
N GLU A 181 4.22 10.05 -4.00
CA GLU A 181 3.27 10.53 -5.03
C GLU A 181 1.91 9.84 -4.95
N ILE A 182 0.94 10.38 -5.71
CA ILE A 182 -0.34 9.69 -5.95
C ILE A 182 -0.11 8.51 -6.91
N ALA A 183 -0.78 7.39 -6.66
CA ALA A 183 -0.73 6.25 -7.58
C ALA A 183 -1.34 6.65 -8.94
N GLY A 184 -0.59 6.45 -10.02
CA GLY A 184 -0.88 6.95 -11.35
C GLY A 184 -1.10 5.85 -12.40
N SER A 185 -0.90 6.23 -13.66
CA SER A 185 -1.01 5.33 -14.83
C SER A 185 0.01 4.19 -14.82
N ASP A 186 1.06 4.31 -14.03
CA ASP A 186 2.13 3.31 -13.93
C ASP A 186 1.89 2.30 -12.79
N HIS A 187 0.83 2.47 -11.99
CA HIS A 187 0.45 1.57 -10.90
C HIS A 187 -0.65 0.61 -11.33
N PHE A 188 -0.32 -0.68 -11.42
CA PHE A 188 -1.22 -1.74 -11.85
C PHE A 188 -1.70 -2.55 -10.65
N ALA A 189 -2.90 -2.26 -10.14
CA ALA A 189 -3.47 -2.96 -9.01
C ALA A 189 -3.86 -4.40 -9.39
N VAL A 190 -3.41 -5.39 -8.61
CA VAL A 190 -3.76 -6.80 -8.79
C VAL A 190 -4.71 -7.27 -7.70
N ALA A 191 -4.46 -6.84 -6.46
CA ALA A 191 -5.28 -7.20 -5.31
C ALA A 191 -5.38 -6.04 -4.31
N VAL A 192 -6.52 -5.92 -3.66
CA VAL A 192 -6.76 -4.95 -2.58
C VAL A 192 -7.31 -5.65 -1.35
N ALA A 193 -6.88 -5.26 -0.16
CA ALA A 193 -7.41 -5.80 1.08
C ALA A 193 -7.36 -4.83 2.25
N ARG A 194 -8.14 -5.14 3.27
CA ARG A 194 -8.10 -4.43 4.56
C ARG A 194 -6.74 -4.60 5.25
N LEU A 195 -6.14 -5.78 5.13
CA LEU A 195 -4.92 -6.17 5.83
C LEU A 195 -3.88 -6.62 4.80
N PRO A 196 -2.59 -6.21 4.93
CA PRO A 196 -1.55 -6.59 3.98
C PRO A 196 -1.38 -8.12 3.86
N GLU A 197 -1.60 -8.84 4.96
CA GLU A 197 -1.44 -10.30 5.05
C GLU A 197 -2.46 -11.05 4.19
N SER A 198 -3.51 -10.39 3.70
CA SER A 198 -4.56 -10.99 2.87
C SER A 198 -4.26 -10.93 1.37
N VAL A 199 -3.22 -10.21 0.93
CA VAL A 199 -2.92 -10.01 -0.50
C VAL A 199 -1.44 -10.25 -0.88
N PRO A 200 -0.72 -11.25 -0.33
CA PRO A 200 0.55 -11.62 -0.92
C PRO A 200 0.32 -12.18 -2.34
N PRO A 201 1.15 -11.82 -3.33
CA PRO A 201 0.98 -12.31 -4.71
C PRO A 201 1.18 -13.83 -4.80
N ILE A 202 2.15 -14.37 -4.04
CA ILE A 202 2.36 -15.80 -3.83
C ILE A 202 2.64 -16.00 -2.34
N ALA A 203 2.03 -17.01 -1.73
CA ALA A 203 2.28 -17.40 -0.34
C ALA A 203 2.43 -18.91 -0.21
N GLY A 204 3.35 -19.34 0.65
CA GLY A 204 3.60 -20.75 0.91
C GLY A 204 4.87 -20.94 1.74
N SER A 205 5.19 -22.20 2.02
CA SER A 205 6.45 -22.62 2.63
C SER A 205 7.07 -23.74 1.80
N PHE A 206 8.40 -23.83 1.85
CA PHE A 206 9.17 -24.87 1.19
C PHE A 206 10.12 -25.52 2.20
N VAL A 207 10.29 -26.84 2.10
CA VAL A 207 11.26 -27.60 2.87
C VAL A 207 12.14 -28.35 1.86
N GLY A 208 13.44 -28.11 1.90
CA GLY A 208 14.40 -28.71 0.98
C GLY A 208 15.80 -28.83 1.56
N THR A 209 16.72 -29.37 0.76
CA THR A 209 18.13 -29.52 1.15
C THR A 209 18.84 -28.17 1.24
N SER A 210 19.92 -28.10 2.03
CA SER A 210 20.82 -26.95 2.06
C SER A 210 21.35 -26.65 0.65
N GLY A 211 21.40 -25.36 0.28
CA GLY A 211 21.80 -24.91 -1.06
C GLY A 211 20.66 -24.64 -2.04
N SER A 212 19.39 -24.84 -1.63
CA SER A 212 18.23 -24.40 -2.42
C SER A 212 18.20 -22.87 -2.53
N SER A 213 17.84 -22.34 -3.70
CA SER A 213 17.70 -20.89 -3.96
C SER A 213 16.29 -20.56 -4.47
N LEU A 214 15.86 -19.32 -4.21
CA LEU A 214 14.64 -18.75 -4.75
C LEU A 214 15.03 -17.63 -5.73
N ASN A 215 14.40 -17.63 -6.90
CA ASN A 215 14.50 -16.53 -7.85
C ASN A 215 13.10 -16.01 -8.18
N VAL A 216 12.96 -14.68 -8.23
CA VAL A 216 11.71 -14.01 -8.58
C VAL A 216 12.03 -13.01 -9.68
N GLY A 217 11.28 -13.09 -10.78
CA GLY A 217 11.36 -12.15 -11.89
C GLY A 217 9.97 -11.62 -12.19
N VAL A 218 9.87 -10.31 -12.41
CA VAL A 218 8.64 -9.62 -12.77
C VAL A 218 8.98 -8.61 -13.85
N TRP A 219 8.09 -8.48 -14.83
CA TRP A 219 8.27 -7.55 -15.96
C TRP A 219 6.92 -6.95 -16.29
N VAL A 220 6.88 -5.64 -16.52
CA VAL A 220 5.67 -4.93 -16.97
C VAL A 220 5.99 -4.25 -18.30
N THR A 221 5.26 -4.63 -19.34
CA THR A 221 5.42 -4.09 -20.69
C THR A 221 4.11 -3.49 -21.18
N LYS A 222 4.21 -2.46 -22.04
CA LYS A 222 3.03 -1.93 -22.74
C LYS A 222 2.60 -2.91 -23.81
N TRP A 223 1.31 -3.24 -23.83
CA TRP A 223 0.75 -4.08 -24.88
C TRP A 223 0.78 -3.32 -26.23
N PRO A 224 1.27 -3.94 -27.32
CA PRO A 224 1.39 -3.30 -28.63
C PRO A 224 0.04 -3.02 -29.31
#